data_AF-A0A2P6VGD7-F1
#
_entry.id   AF-A0A2P6VGD7-F1
#
_cell.length_a   1.000
_cell.length_b   1.000
_cell.length_c   1.000
_cell.angle_alpha   90.00
_cell.angle_beta   90.00
_cell.angle_gamma   90.00
#
_symmetry.space_group_name_H-M   'P 1'
#
loop_
_entity.id
_entity.type
_entity.pdbx_description
1 polymer ?
#
loop_
_entity_poly.entity_id
_entity_poly.type
_entity_poly.pdbx_seq_one_letter_code
_entity_poly.pdbx_strand_id
1 'polypeptide(L)'
;MLRRAAGVLARQQAALQEALGGTGPAPAWRALQQTRAVHLSATAQLADAGKPVGESAQSTAAQEAAAQAAHQQGATESVVFGAIARAAAAANAKPASGVPGITRFLGFAGALPFWVFSPAVAPHLPLDLLLDVHMLSNPGLLQVGYGATILSFLGGVHWGLAMTNVGGTLGFKMAEQRFIWSVLPCLMAWPTIAMPVPHAAGVQAALLGAVYLVDKSWAGRGLLPPWYIRMRLPLTLLAASGLVLTAATS
;
A
#
# COMPACT_ATOMS: atom_id res chain seq x y z
N MET A 1 -12.39 16.39 39.24
CA MET A 1 -11.92 16.03 37.88
C MET A 1 -13.04 15.98 36.84
N LEU A 2 -14.25 15.50 37.19
CA LEU A 2 -15.42 15.38 36.28
C LEU A 2 -15.88 16.71 35.62
N ARG A 3 -15.86 17.84 36.33
CA ARG A 3 -16.24 19.16 35.75
C ARG A 3 -15.30 19.65 34.64
N ARG A 4 -14.00 19.28 34.69
CA ARG A 4 -13.03 19.63 33.64
C ARG A 4 -13.23 18.78 32.38
N ALA A 5 -13.56 17.50 32.54
CA ALA A 5 -13.86 16.60 31.43
C ALA A 5 -15.13 17.03 30.67
N ALA A 6 -16.20 17.41 31.38
CA ALA A 6 -17.43 17.92 30.77
C ALA A 6 -17.20 19.19 29.93
N GLY A 7 -16.35 20.11 30.41
CA GLY A 7 -15.98 21.32 29.67
C GLY A 7 -15.09 21.09 28.44
N VAL A 8 -14.42 19.94 28.33
CA VAL A 8 -13.65 19.55 27.14
C VAL A 8 -14.58 18.94 26.10
N LEU A 9 -15.54 18.11 26.52
CA LEU A 9 -16.55 17.51 25.66
C LEU A 9 -17.50 18.54 25.04
N ALA A 10 -17.92 19.54 25.83
CA ALA A 10 -18.74 20.65 25.31
C ALA A 10 -18.02 21.48 24.24
N ARG A 11 -16.71 21.71 24.42
CA ARG A 11 -15.86 22.39 23.42
C ARG A 11 -15.61 21.53 22.17
N GLN A 12 -15.54 20.20 22.32
CA GLN A 12 -15.46 19.26 21.19
C GLN A 12 -16.74 19.25 20.36
N GLN A 13 -17.91 19.25 20.99
CA GLN A 13 -19.20 19.26 20.28
C GLN A 13 -19.41 20.57 19.50
N ALA A 14 -19.04 21.71 20.09
CA ALA A 14 -19.10 23.00 19.39
C ALA A 14 -18.19 23.04 18.16
N ALA A 15 -16.94 22.55 18.26
CA ALA A 15 -16.00 22.50 17.15
C ALA A 15 -16.43 21.53 16.04
N LEU A 16 -17.09 20.42 16.40
CA LEU A 16 -17.68 19.46 15.45
C LEU A 16 -18.89 20.06 14.70
N GLN A 17 -19.74 20.82 15.39
CA GLN A 17 -20.86 21.50 14.75
C GLN A 17 -20.41 22.62 13.79
N GLU A 18 -19.36 23.34 14.14
CA GLU A 18 -18.74 24.35 13.24
C GLU A 18 -18.08 23.69 12.01
N ALA A 19 -17.45 22.52 12.18
CA ALA A 19 -16.85 21.76 11.08
C ALA A 19 -17.88 21.14 10.11
N LEU A 20 -19.08 20.79 10.61
CA LEU A 20 -20.19 20.29 9.79
C LEU A 20 -20.97 21.41 9.07
N GLY A 21 -20.82 22.66 9.50
CA GLY A 21 -21.44 23.84 8.87
C GLY A 21 -20.58 24.51 7.78
N GLY A 22 -19.27 24.23 7.73
CA GLY A 22 -18.35 24.85 6.77
C GLY A 22 -18.23 24.05 5.46
N THR A 23 -18.59 24.65 4.32
CA THR A 23 -18.58 24.03 2.98
C THR A 23 -17.17 23.91 2.35
N GLY A 24 -16.16 23.49 3.12
CA GLY A 24 -14.79 23.33 2.60
C GLY A 24 -13.98 22.19 3.23
N PRO A 25 -12.97 21.63 2.53
CA PRO A 25 -12.17 20.49 3.00
C PRO A 25 -11.17 20.83 4.13
N ALA A 26 -10.86 22.11 4.34
CA ALA A 26 -9.89 22.58 5.33
C ALA A 26 -10.29 22.37 6.81
N PRO A 27 -11.56 22.59 7.24
CA PRO A 27 -12.00 22.31 8.62
C PRO A 27 -12.01 20.81 8.95
N ALA A 28 -12.45 19.94 8.03
CA ALA A 28 -12.43 18.49 8.25
C ALA A 28 -11.00 17.94 8.41
N TRP A 29 -10.06 18.45 7.61
CA TRP A 29 -8.64 18.09 7.72
C TRP A 29 -8.02 18.52 9.05
N ARG A 30 -8.34 19.74 9.53
CA ARG A 30 -7.87 20.23 10.83
C ARG A 30 -8.46 19.45 12.00
N ALA A 31 -9.73 19.06 11.91
CA ALA A 31 -10.38 18.21 12.91
C ALA A 31 -9.69 16.84 13.03
N LEU A 32 -9.38 16.21 11.89
CA LEU A 32 -8.67 14.92 11.85
C LEU A 32 -7.27 15.02 12.47
N GLN A 33 -6.53 16.11 12.21
CA GLN A 33 -5.22 16.34 12.80
C GLN A 33 -5.28 16.54 14.33
N GLN A 34 -6.29 17.24 14.84
CA GLN A 34 -6.48 17.45 16.27
C GLN A 34 -6.82 16.15 17.00
N THR A 35 -7.68 15.30 16.44
CA THR A 35 -7.94 13.95 17.01
C THR A 35 -6.67 13.10 17.09
N ARG A 36 -5.78 13.19 16.10
CA ARG A 36 -4.52 12.44 16.07
C ARG A 36 -3.55 12.90 17.16
N ALA A 37 -3.45 14.21 17.39
CA ALA A 37 -2.57 14.77 18.41
C ALA A 37 -3.02 14.40 19.84
N VAL A 38 -4.33 14.36 20.09
CA VAL A 38 -4.90 13.97 21.40
C VAL A 38 -4.70 12.47 21.67
N HIS A 39 -4.74 11.62 20.65
CA HIS A 39 -4.51 10.18 20.82
C HIS A 39 -3.06 9.86 21.23
N LEU A 40 -2.09 10.65 20.75
CA LEU A 40 -0.67 10.51 21.10
C LEU A 40 -0.37 10.97 22.53
N SER A 41 -1.00 12.06 22.99
CA SER A 41 -0.86 12.53 24.37
C SER A 41 -1.58 11.62 25.37
N ALA A 42 -2.74 11.06 25.01
CA ALA A 42 -3.44 10.08 25.82
C ALA A 42 -2.62 8.78 25.99
N THR A 43 -1.96 8.30 24.93
CA THR A 43 -1.05 7.14 25.05
C THR A 43 0.18 7.45 25.91
N ALA A 44 0.69 8.68 25.89
CA ALA A 44 1.78 9.10 26.76
C ALA A 44 1.34 9.22 28.23
N GLN A 45 0.12 9.69 28.50
CA GLN A 45 -0.44 9.79 29.85
C GLN A 45 -0.80 8.43 30.45
N LEU A 46 -1.26 7.47 29.63
CA LEU A 46 -1.53 6.10 30.07
C LEU A 46 -0.25 5.32 30.37
N ALA A 47 0.88 5.65 29.71
CA ALA A 47 2.18 5.07 30.03
C ALA A 47 2.72 5.53 31.40
N ASP A 48 2.31 6.71 31.88
CA ASP A 48 2.72 7.27 33.18
C ASP A 48 1.86 6.75 34.35
N ALA A 49 0.63 6.31 34.07
CA ALA A 49 -0.32 5.79 35.06
C ALA A 49 -0.01 4.35 35.56
N GLY A 50 1.07 3.71 35.09
CA GLY A 50 1.39 2.31 35.36
C GLY A 50 2.11 1.99 36.68
N LYS A 51 2.18 2.89 37.66
CA LYS A 51 2.75 2.57 39.00
C LYS A 51 1.67 2.25 40.02
N PRO A 52 1.66 1.06 40.66
CA PRO A 52 0.58 0.68 41.55
C PRO A 52 0.81 1.19 42.98
N VAL A 53 -0.24 1.73 43.60
CA VAL A 53 -0.32 1.95 45.05
C VAL A 53 -1.70 1.49 45.55
N GLY A 54 -1.69 0.52 46.46
CA GLY A 54 -2.52 0.53 47.68
C GLY A 54 -3.98 0.08 47.60
N GLU A 55 -4.26 -0.97 48.35
CA GLU A 55 -5.47 -1.78 48.48
C GLU A 55 -6.67 -1.17 49.26
N SER A 56 -7.85 -1.70 48.92
CA SER A 56 -8.93 -2.19 49.81
C SER A 56 -10.13 -1.30 50.22
N ALA A 57 -11.30 -1.95 50.15
CA ALA A 57 -12.50 -1.77 50.99
C ALA A 57 -13.66 -0.83 50.57
N GLN A 58 -14.01 -0.74 49.27
CA GLN A 58 -15.30 -0.15 48.81
C GLN A 58 -16.07 -1.03 47.79
N SER A 59 -15.75 -2.32 47.70
CA SER A 59 -16.03 -3.12 46.51
C SER A 59 -17.52 -3.41 46.24
N THR A 60 -18.36 -3.65 47.24
CA THR A 60 -19.67 -4.26 46.98
C THR A 60 -20.75 -3.29 46.47
N ALA A 61 -20.87 -2.09 47.03
CA ALA A 61 -21.86 -1.10 46.57
C ALA A 61 -21.45 -0.41 45.25
N ALA A 62 -20.15 -0.26 45.02
CA ALA A 62 -19.61 0.22 43.75
C ALA A 62 -19.75 -0.83 42.63
N GLN A 63 -19.69 -2.13 42.96
CA GLN A 63 -19.86 -3.22 42.00
C GLN A 63 -21.29 -3.34 41.48
N GLU A 64 -22.32 -3.12 42.30
CA GLU A 64 -23.72 -3.17 41.85
C GLU A 64 -24.09 -1.95 40.98
N ALA A 65 -23.61 -0.75 41.35
CA ALA A 65 -23.78 0.45 40.53
C ALA A 65 -22.99 0.36 39.21
N ALA A 66 -21.81 -0.25 39.21
CA ALA A 66 -21.01 -0.50 38.00
C ALA A 66 -21.62 -1.59 37.11
N ALA A 67 -22.26 -2.62 37.69
CA ALA A 67 -22.97 -3.65 36.92
C ALA A 67 -24.21 -3.09 36.21
N GLN A 68 -24.93 -2.16 36.85
CA GLN A 68 -26.06 -1.45 36.24
C GLN A 68 -25.61 -0.43 35.18
N ALA A 69 -24.49 0.26 35.39
CA ALA A 69 -23.89 1.15 34.39
C ALA A 69 -23.34 0.37 33.17
N ALA A 70 -22.76 -0.82 33.39
CA ALA A 70 -22.28 -1.71 32.34
C ALA A 70 -23.41 -2.26 31.44
N HIS A 71 -24.62 -2.41 31.97
CA HIS A 71 -25.78 -2.86 31.18
C HIS A 71 -26.32 -1.76 30.22
N GLN A 72 -26.07 -0.48 30.50
CA GLN A 72 -26.50 0.63 29.65
C GLN A 72 -25.41 1.17 28.69
N GLN A 73 -24.13 0.88 28.91
CA GLN A 73 -23.01 1.45 28.13
C GLN A 73 -22.25 0.42 27.25
N GLY A 74 -22.65 -0.85 27.27
CA GLY A 74 -21.82 -1.98 26.82
C GLY A 74 -21.64 -2.26 25.32
N ALA A 75 -22.26 -1.52 24.39
CA ALA A 75 -22.20 -1.89 22.97
C ALA A 75 -21.21 -1.08 22.12
N THR A 76 -20.84 0.14 22.52
CA THR A 76 -20.08 1.06 21.66
C THR A 76 -18.63 1.27 22.10
N GLU A 77 -18.34 1.36 23.40
CA GLU A 77 -16.96 1.51 23.88
C GLU A 77 -16.10 0.27 23.63
N SER A 78 -16.64 -0.94 23.85
CA SER A 78 -15.89 -2.20 23.65
C SER A 78 -15.49 -2.44 22.19
N VAL A 79 -16.33 -2.00 21.25
CA VAL A 79 -16.07 -2.11 19.81
C VAL A 79 -15.03 -1.08 19.37
N VAL A 80 -15.09 0.15 19.89
CA VAL A 80 -14.14 1.21 19.54
C VAL A 80 -12.77 0.97 20.17
N PHE A 81 -12.69 0.67 21.46
CA PHE A 81 -11.42 0.31 22.11
C PHE A 81 -10.86 -1.01 21.56
N GLY A 82 -11.71 -2.00 21.28
CA GLY A 82 -11.31 -3.22 20.61
C GLY A 82 -10.86 -3.00 19.17
N ALA A 83 -11.47 -2.07 18.42
CA ALA A 83 -11.03 -1.68 17.09
C ALA A 83 -9.69 -0.93 17.12
N ILE A 84 -9.49 -0.01 18.07
CA ILE A 84 -8.23 0.71 18.26
C ILE A 84 -7.13 -0.25 18.71
N ALA A 85 -7.41 -1.17 19.64
CA ALA A 85 -6.45 -2.19 20.08
C ALA A 85 -6.11 -3.18 18.96
N ARG A 86 -7.09 -3.60 18.16
CA ARG A 86 -6.84 -4.42 16.95
C ARG A 86 -6.08 -3.65 15.87
N ALA A 87 -6.34 -2.37 15.68
CA ALA A 87 -5.60 -1.51 14.76
C ALA A 87 -4.15 -1.29 15.24
N ALA A 88 -3.94 -1.10 16.54
CA ALA A 88 -2.63 -0.99 17.16
C ALA A 88 -1.87 -2.33 17.14
N ALA A 89 -2.57 -3.46 17.30
CA ALA A 89 -2.01 -4.80 17.17
C ALA A 89 -1.69 -5.15 15.71
N ALA A 90 -2.53 -4.75 14.76
CA ALA A 90 -2.28 -4.89 13.32
C ALA A 90 -1.09 -4.02 12.87
N ALA A 91 -0.93 -2.83 13.45
CA ALA A 91 0.22 -1.97 13.22
C ALA A 91 1.53 -2.56 13.79
N ASN A 92 1.44 -3.40 14.84
CA ASN A 92 2.57 -4.11 15.43
C ASN A 92 2.72 -5.56 14.92
N ALA A 93 1.83 -6.03 14.05
CA ALA A 93 1.88 -7.39 13.54
C ALA A 93 3.13 -7.55 12.68
N LYS A 94 4.04 -8.42 13.12
CA LYS A 94 5.26 -8.77 12.38
C LYS A 94 4.82 -9.34 11.03
N PRO A 95 5.26 -8.78 9.89
CA PRO A 95 4.85 -9.30 8.59
C PRO A 95 5.24 -10.77 8.50
N ALA A 96 4.27 -11.61 8.12
CA ALA A 96 4.47 -13.04 7.96
C ALA A 96 5.73 -13.28 7.10
N SER A 97 6.62 -14.16 7.59
CA SER A 97 7.99 -14.31 7.10
C SER A 97 8.11 -15.00 5.73
N GLY A 98 6.99 -15.32 5.07
CA GLY A 98 6.97 -16.00 3.78
C GLY A 98 5.95 -15.39 2.82
N VAL A 99 6.33 -15.30 1.54
CA VAL A 99 5.42 -14.94 0.46
C VAL A 99 4.44 -16.09 0.24
N PRO A 100 3.10 -15.87 0.32
CA PRO A 100 2.11 -16.89 0.04
C PRO A 100 2.38 -17.57 -1.31
N GLY A 101 2.15 -18.89 -1.41
CA GLY A 101 2.42 -19.65 -2.62
C GLY A 101 1.71 -19.09 -3.86
N ILE A 102 0.45 -18.66 -3.67
CA ILE A 102 -0.36 -18.04 -4.72
C ILE A 102 0.29 -16.76 -5.28
N THR A 103 0.92 -15.93 -4.44
CA THR A 103 1.58 -14.69 -4.86
C THR A 103 2.80 -14.98 -5.73
N ARG A 104 3.55 -16.05 -5.41
CA ARG A 104 4.67 -16.51 -6.24
C ARG A 104 4.17 -17.01 -7.59
N PHE A 105 3.18 -17.90 -7.58
CA PHE A 105 2.60 -18.44 -8.81
C PHE A 105 2.07 -17.32 -9.72
N LEU A 106 1.29 -16.39 -9.17
CA LEU A 106 0.70 -15.29 -9.92
C LEU A 106 1.77 -14.33 -10.46
N GLY A 107 2.84 -14.09 -9.69
CA GLY A 107 4.00 -13.33 -10.16
C GLY A 107 4.64 -13.99 -11.38
N PHE A 108 5.02 -15.26 -11.28
CA PHE A 108 5.68 -15.98 -12.38
C PHE A 108 4.76 -16.17 -13.59
N ALA A 109 3.47 -16.38 -13.38
CA ALA A 109 2.48 -16.41 -14.45
C ALA A 109 2.45 -15.08 -15.21
N GLY A 110 2.61 -13.95 -14.52
CA GLY A 110 2.72 -12.63 -15.13
C GLY A 110 4.03 -12.39 -15.92
N ALA A 111 5.06 -13.24 -15.78
CA ALA A 111 6.25 -13.16 -16.62
C ALA A 111 6.07 -13.90 -17.96
N LEU A 112 5.10 -14.83 -18.06
CA LEU A 112 4.89 -15.64 -19.25
C LEU A 112 4.58 -14.84 -20.52
N PRO A 113 3.71 -13.81 -20.50
CA PRO A 113 3.36 -13.09 -21.73
C PRO A 113 4.56 -12.39 -22.39
N PHE A 114 5.60 -12.02 -21.62
CA PHE A 114 6.84 -11.48 -22.19
C PHE A 114 7.59 -12.49 -23.06
N TRP A 115 7.41 -13.79 -22.82
CA TRP A 115 8.03 -14.82 -23.64
C TRP A 115 7.08 -15.29 -24.74
N VAL A 116 5.81 -15.51 -24.42
CA VAL A 116 4.78 -15.98 -25.36
C VAL A 116 4.62 -15.03 -26.55
N PHE A 117 4.62 -13.73 -26.31
CA PHE A 117 4.46 -12.72 -27.37
C PHE A 117 5.78 -12.24 -27.98
N SER A 118 6.92 -12.80 -27.59
CA SER A 118 8.18 -12.48 -28.26
C SER A 118 8.13 -12.95 -29.72
N PRO A 119 8.51 -12.12 -30.72
CA PRO A 119 8.54 -12.53 -32.12
C PRO A 119 9.40 -13.77 -32.41
N ALA A 120 10.39 -14.05 -31.55
CA ALA A 120 11.21 -15.26 -31.64
C ALA A 120 10.49 -16.55 -31.19
N VAL A 121 9.43 -16.43 -30.38
CA VAL A 121 8.75 -17.56 -29.74
C VAL A 121 7.33 -17.73 -30.26
N ALA A 122 6.60 -16.63 -30.45
CA ALA A 122 5.20 -16.62 -30.86
C ALA A 122 4.88 -17.48 -32.10
N PRO A 123 5.71 -17.53 -33.16
CA PRO A 123 5.43 -18.37 -34.34
C PRO A 123 5.44 -19.87 -34.07
N HIS A 124 6.03 -20.31 -32.95
CA HIS A 124 6.13 -21.72 -32.58
C HIS A 124 4.98 -22.18 -31.68
N LEU A 125 4.10 -21.26 -31.26
CA LEU A 125 2.95 -21.56 -30.42
C LEU A 125 1.65 -21.48 -31.24
N PRO A 126 0.64 -22.31 -30.93
CA PRO A 126 -0.67 -22.26 -31.58
C PRO A 126 -1.53 -21.12 -31.02
N LEU A 127 -1.04 -19.87 -31.14
CA LEU A 127 -1.71 -18.67 -30.63
C LEU A 127 -2.92 -18.26 -31.47
N ASP A 128 -2.99 -18.73 -32.71
CA ASP A 128 -4.09 -18.55 -33.67
C ASP A 128 -5.41 -19.18 -33.19
N LEU A 129 -5.34 -20.19 -32.32
CA LEU A 129 -6.51 -20.78 -31.68
C LEU A 129 -7.15 -19.87 -30.62
N LEU A 130 -6.39 -18.96 -30.02
CA LEU A 130 -6.84 -18.11 -28.90
C LEU A 130 -7.05 -16.65 -29.28
N LEU A 131 -6.33 -16.15 -30.28
CA LEU A 131 -6.23 -14.74 -30.62
C LEU A 131 -6.57 -14.50 -32.08
N ASP A 132 -7.05 -13.30 -32.38
CA ASP A 132 -7.33 -12.87 -33.74
C ASP A 132 -6.04 -12.87 -34.58
N VAL A 133 -6.12 -13.42 -35.80
CA VAL A 133 -5.01 -13.50 -36.75
C VAL A 133 -4.40 -12.13 -37.06
N HIS A 134 -5.21 -11.06 -37.07
CA HIS A 134 -4.73 -9.71 -37.31
C HIS A 134 -3.83 -9.21 -36.18
N MET A 135 -4.11 -9.59 -34.93
CA MET A 135 -3.25 -9.26 -33.78
C MET A 135 -1.95 -10.08 -33.79
N LEU A 136 -2.01 -11.31 -34.30
CA LEU A 136 -0.84 -12.18 -34.47
C LEU A 136 0.12 -11.73 -35.57
N SER A 137 -0.30 -10.83 -36.47
CA SER A 137 0.59 -10.28 -37.48
C SER A 137 1.77 -9.50 -36.90
N ASN A 138 1.62 -8.97 -35.67
CA ASN A 138 2.69 -8.30 -34.95
C ASN A 138 2.64 -8.63 -33.44
N PRO A 139 3.14 -9.82 -33.04
CA PRO A 139 3.10 -10.25 -31.64
C PRO A 139 3.97 -9.35 -30.74
N GLY A 140 4.99 -8.70 -31.29
CA GLY A 140 5.84 -7.77 -30.56
C GLY A 140 5.08 -6.54 -30.04
N LEU A 141 4.06 -6.06 -30.75
CA LEU A 141 3.19 -4.99 -30.24
C LEU A 141 2.37 -5.44 -29.03
N LEU A 142 1.88 -6.68 -29.02
CA LEU A 142 1.19 -7.25 -27.85
C LEU A 142 2.13 -7.35 -26.65
N GLN A 143 3.36 -7.78 -26.87
CA GLN A 143 4.40 -7.86 -25.85
C GLN A 143 4.72 -6.47 -25.26
N VAL A 144 4.91 -5.46 -26.11
CA VAL A 144 5.19 -4.07 -25.69
C VAL A 144 3.98 -3.47 -24.95
N GLY A 145 2.76 -3.71 -25.43
CA GLY A 145 1.54 -3.28 -24.74
C GLY A 145 1.40 -3.91 -23.35
N TYR A 146 1.73 -5.21 -23.24
CA TYR A 146 1.79 -5.91 -21.96
C TYR A 146 2.86 -5.33 -21.03
N GLY A 147 4.06 -5.06 -21.55
CA GLY A 147 5.14 -4.46 -20.78
C GLY A 147 4.80 -3.08 -20.23
N ALA A 148 4.09 -2.26 -21.01
CA ALA A 148 3.58 -0.97 -20.54
C ALA A 148 2.54 -1.14 -19.42
N THR A 149 1.67 -2.14 -19.52
CA THR A 149 0.69 -2.49 -18.48
C THR A 149 1.38 -2.91 -17.18
N ILE A 150 2.44 -3.73 -17.27
CA ILE A 150 3.22 -4.16 -16.11
C ILE A 150 3.96 -2.98 -15.48
N LEU A 151 4.60 -2.10 -16.27
CA LEU A 151 5.25 -0.89 -15.74
C LEU A 151 4.26 0.03 -15.01
N SER A 152 3.03 0.17 -15.53
CA SER A 152 1.94 0.89 -14.86
C SER A 152 1.54 0.24 -13.54
N PHE A 153 1.37 -1.09 -13.52
CA PHE A 153 1.08 -1.84 -12.29
C PHE A 153 2.18 -1.66 -11.23
N LEU A 154 3.46 -1.74 -11.62
CA LEU A 154 4.59 -1.52 -10.72
C LEU A 154 4.60 -0.11 -10.13
N GLY A 155 4.19 0.90 -10.91
CA GLY A 155 3.93 2.24 -10.42
C GLY A 155 2.81 2.28 -9.38
N GLY A 156 1.67 1.65 -9.68
CA GLY A 156 0.52 1.57 -8.78
C GLY A 156 0.81 0.93 -7.41
N VAL A 157 1.77 0.01 -7.31
CA VAL A 157 2.24 -0.55 -6.04
C VAL A 157 2.71 0.55 -5.07
N HIS A 158 3.39 1.58 -5.58
CA HIS A 158 3.90 2.67 -4.75
C HIS A 158 2.78 3.56 -4.19
N TRP A 159 1.67 3.75 -4.92
CA TRP A 159 0.46 4.38 -4.38
C TRP A 159 -0.10 3.58 -3.21
N GLY A 160 -0.27 2.26 -3.37
CA GLY A 160 -0.80 1.40 -2.31
C GLY A 160 0.08 1.37 -1.06
N LEU A 161 1.41 1.36 -1.24
CA LEU A 161 2.37 1.44 -0.14
C LEU A 161 2.38 2.81 0.54
N ALA A 162 2.13 3.90 -0.20
CA ALA A 162 1.98 5.24 0.37
C ALA A 162 0.73 5.33 1.27
N MET A 163 -0.40 4.79 0.82
CA MET A 163 -1.66 4.78 1.57
C MET A 163 -1.57 4.00 2.90
N THR A 164 -0.76 2.94 2.92
CA THR A 164 -0.58 2.08 4.09
C THR A 164 0.58 2.50 5.00
N ASN A 165 1.22 3.65 4.69
CA ASN A 165 2.34 4.21 5.44
C ASN A 165 3.50 3.22 5.67
N VAL A 166 3.77 2.37 4.67
CA VAL A 166 4.89 1.42 4.73
C VAL A 166 6.20 2.20 4.80
N GLY A 167 6.97 1.95 5.85
CA GLY A 167 8.18 2.71 6.18
C GLY A 167 8.00 3.73 7.32
N GLY A 168 6.82 3.79 7.96
CA GLY A 168 6.57 4.58 9.16
C GLY A 168 6.86 6.08 8.97
N THR A 169 7.55 6.71 9.92
CA THR A 169 7.90 8.14 9.86
C THR A 169 8.73 8.50 8.62
N LEU A 170 9.59 7.59 8.14
CA LEU A 170 10.38 7.82 6.93
C LEU A 170 9.50 7.75 5.67
N GLY A 171 8.57 6.80 5.63
CA GLY A 171 7.56 6.69 4.58
C GLY A 171 6.72 7.96 4.46
N PHE A 172 6.30 8.54 5.59
CA PHE A 172 5.56 9.79 5.62
C PHE A 172 6.36 10.96 5.03
N LYS A 173 7.64 11.10 5.40
CA LYS A 173 8.53 12.16 4.87
C LYS A 173 8.77 12.05 3.37
N MET A 174 8.71 10.84 2.81
CA MET A 174 8.94 10.56 1.39
C MET A 174 7.65 10.30 0.61
N ALA A 175 6.48 10.61 1.18
CA ALA A 175 5.19 10.33 0.56
C ALA A 175 5.05 10.99 -0.82
N GLU A 176 5.43 12.27 -0.95
CA GLU A 176 5.39 13.00 -2.23
C GLU A 176 6.28 12.36 -3.30
N GLN A 177 7.52 12.01 -2.93
CA GLN A 177 8.45 11.32 -3.83
C GLN A 177 7.88 9.98 -4.30
N ARG A 178 7.12 9.28 -3.44
CA ARG A 178 6.49 8.00 -3.74
C ARG A 178 5.33 8.15 -4.69
N PHE A 179 4.52 9.20 -4.53
CA PHE A 179 3.45 9.52 -5.47
C PHE A 179 4.02 9.91 -6.84
N ILE A 180 5.09 10.69 -6.90
CA ILE A 180 5.74 11.00 -8.18
C ILE A 180 6.28 9.72 -8.83
N TRP A 181 7.00 8.90 -8.06
CA TRP A 181 7.57 7.65 -8.54
C TRP A 181 6.53 6.64 -9.00
N SER A 182 5.31 6.68 -8.46
CA SER A 182 4.24 5.78 -8.88
C SER A 182 3.69 6.07 -10.28
N VAL A 183 3.82 7.31 -10.76
CA VAL A 183 3.27 7.75 -12.05
C VAL A 183 4.35 7.72 -13.14
N LEU A 184 5.62 7.98 -12.76
CA LEU A 184 6.75 8.02 -13.69
C LEU A 184 6.89 6.77 -14.57
N PRO A 185 6.87 5.52 -14.06
CA PRO A 185 6.97 4.32 -14.87
C PRO A 185 5.89 4.22 -15.94
N CYS A 186 4.65 4.59 -15.61
CA CYS A 186 3.53 4.57 -16.56
C CYS A 186 3.73 5.62 -17.67
N LEU A 187 4.10 6.85 -17.29
CA LEU A 187 4.37 7.93 -18.25
C LEU A 187 5.55 7.62 -19.17
N MET A 188 6.59 6.94 -18.67
CA MET A 188 7.73 6.53 -19.48
C MET A 188 7.41 5.33 -20.37
N ALA A 189 6.54 4.43 -19.93
CA ALA A 189 6.18 3.24 -20.68
C ALA A 189 5.20 3.52 -21.82
N TRP A 190 4.21 4.40 -21.61
CA TRP A 190 3.18 4.68 -22.62
C TRP A 190 3.74 5.06 -24.02
N PRO A 191 4.70 6.00 -24.16
CA PRO A 191 5.24 6.39 -25.45
C PRO A 191 5.91 5.25 -26.22
N THR A 192 6.39 4.21 -25.52
CA THR A 192 7.05 3.08 -26.18
C THR A 192 6.10 2.27 -27.06
N ILE A 193 4.78 2.35 -26.83
CA ILE A 193 3.78 1.69 -27.68
C ILE A 193 3.76 2.28 -29.10
N ALA A 194 4.11 3.56 -29.24
CA ALA A 194 4.19 4.23 -30.53
C ALA A 194 5.57 4.07 -31.22
N MET A 195 6.53 3.43 -30.56
CA MET A 195 7.87 3.21 -31.11
C MET A 195 7.94 1.93 -31.95
N PRO A 196 8.92 1.80 -32.85
CA PRO A 196 9.22 0.53 -33.48
C PRO A 196 9.54 -0.54 -32.42
N VAL A 197 9.00 -1.75 -32.61
CA VAL A 197 9.08 -2.87 -31.65
C VAL A 197 10.48 -3.10 -31.06
N PRO A 198 11.58 -3.14 -31.84
CA PRO A 198 12.91 -3.40 -31.27
C PRO A 198 13.33 -2.32 -30.25
N HIS A 199 13.08 -1.05 -30.58
CA HIS A 199 13.41 0.09 -29.74
C HIS A 199 12.50 0.14 -28.51
N ALA A 200 11.20 -0.08 -28.70
CA ALA A 200 10.21 -0.15 -27.62
C ALA A 200 10.60 -1.21 -26.59
N ALA A 201 10.92 -2.42 -27.05
CA ALA A 201 11.29 -3.53 -26.19
C ALA A 201 12.60 -3.24 -25.42
N GLY A 202 13.61 -2.70 -26.08
CA GLY A 202 14.86 -2.29 -25.44
C GLY A 202 14.66 -1.22 -24.35
N VAL A 203 13.87 -0.18 -24.65
CA VAL A 203 13.54 0.88 -23.68
C VAL A 203 12.74 0.31 -22.50
N GLN A 204 11.74 -0.53 -22.73
CA GLN A 204 10.97 -1.15 -21.65
C GLN A 204 11.82 -2.09 -20.78
N ALA A 205 12.76 -2.84 -21.37
CA ALA A 205 13.69 -3.67 -20.61
C ALA A 205 14.58 -2.83 -19.69
N ALA A 206 15.11 -1.71 -20.21
CA ALA A 206 15.87 -0.75 -19.42
C ALA A 206 15.01 -0.11 -18.31
N LEU A 207 13.77 0.26 -18.61
CA LEU A 207 12.82 0.80 -17.63
C LEU A 207 12.54 -0.20 -16.51
N LEU A 208 12.25 -1.46 -16.82
CA LEU A 208 12.03 -2.50 -15.80
C LEU A 208 13.25 -2.64 -14.87
N GLY A 209 14.46 -2.60 -15.44
CA GLY A 209 15.71 -2.59 -14.68
C GLY A 209 15.84 -1.35 -13.79
N ALA A 210 15.60 -0.15 -14.34
CA ALA A 210 15.66 1.10 -13.61
C ALA A 210 14.67 1.12 -12.44
N VAL A 211 13.41 0.68 -12.65
CA VAL A 211 12.42 0.62 -11.58
C VAL A 211 12.82 -0.41 -10.51
N TYR A 212 13.39 -1.55 -10.89
CA TYR A 212 13.94 -2.49 -9.91
C TYR A 212 15.08 -1.88 -9.07
N LEU A 213 16.01 -1.12 -9.68
CA LEU A 213 17.10 -0.48 -8.96
C LEU A 213 16.60 0.56 -7.96
N VAL A 214 15.62 1.37 -8.36
CA VAL A 214 14.99 2.35 -7.45
C VAL A 214 14.30 1.62 -6.31
N ASP A 215 13.48 0.61 -6.59
CA ASP A 215 12.80 -0.17 -5.56
C ASP A 215 13.78 -0.88 -4.61
N LYS A 216 14.91 -1.38 -5.12
CA LYS A 216 15.99 -1.95 -4.30
C LYS A 216 16.58 -0.90 -3.36
N SER A 217 16.84 0.32 -3.84
CA SER A 217 17.36 1.41 -3.02
C SER A 217 16.36 1.83 -1.91
N TRP A 218 15.06 1.79 -2.22
CA TRP A 218 14.00 2.09 -1.27
C TRP A 218 13.81 0.99 -0.23
N ALA A 219 13.94 -0.28 -0.62
CA ALA A 219 13.96 -1.40 0.31
C ALA A 219 15.14 -1.31 1.29
N GLY A 220 16.31 -0.87 0.84
CA GLY A 220 17.46 -0.59 1.71
C GLY A 220 17.19 0.50 2.75
N ARG A 221 16.24 1.41 2.48
CA ARG A 221 15.77 2.45 3.39
C ARG A 221 14.57 2.01 4.26
N GLY A 222 14.14 0.76 4.18
CA GLY A 222 12.98 0.25 4.92
C GLY A 222 11.62 0.73 4.39
N LEU A 223 11.58 1.30 3.17
CA LEU A 223 10.35 1.78 2.54
C LEU A 223 9.57 0.66 1.84
N LEU A 224 10.24 -0.45 1.49
CA LEU A 224 9.60 -1.66 0.97
C LEU A 224 9.98 -2.88 1.80
N PRO A 225 9.08 -3.87 1.93
CA PRO A 225 9.42 -5.14 2.57
C PRO A 225 10.55 -5.88 1.83
N PRO A 226 11.55 -6.46 2.53
CA PRO A 226 12.67 -7.15 1.88
C PRO A 226 12.29 -8.36 1.02
N TRP A 227 11.15 -8.99 1.29
CA TRP A 227 10.65 -10.12 0.50
C TRP A 227 10.19 -9.69 -0.90
N TYR A 228 9.71 -8.45 -1.04
CA TYR A 228 9.22 -7.91 -2.30
C TYR A 228 10.34 -7.83 -3.34
N ILE A 229 11.51 -7.31 -2.95
CA ILE A 229 12.68 -7.22 -3.85
C ILE A 229 13.23 -8.58 -4.22
N ARG A 230 13.26 -9.54 -3.29
CA ARG A 230 13.69 -10.92 -3.57
C ARG A 230 12.80 -11.61 -4.60
N MET A 231 11.49 -11.35 -4.56
CA MET A 231 10.55 -11.86 -5.56
C MET A 231 10.66 -11.10 -6.89
N ARG A 232 10.88 -9.79 -6.82
CA ARG A 232 10.89 -8.93 -8.00
C ARG A 232 12.10 -9.15 -8.90
N LEU A 233 13.28 -9.46 -8.34
CA LEU A 233 14.48 -9.70 -9.14
C LEU A 233 14.28 -10.76 -10.24
N PRO A 234 13.88 -12.02 -9.94
CA PRO A 234 13.70 -13.02 -10.98
C PRO A 234 12.59 -12.63 -11.97
N LEU A 235 11.52 -11.96 -11.53
CA LEU A 235 10.44 -11.50 -12.40
C LEU A 235 10.92 -10.42 -13.38
N THR A 236 11.65 -9.43 -12.90
CA THR A 236 12.24 -8.38 -13.72
C THR A 236 13.25 -8.97 -14.70
N LEU A 237 14.08 -9.93 -14.27
CA LEU A 237 15.03 -10.60 -15.16
C LEU A 237 14.31 -11.39 -16.27
N LEU A 238 13.30 -12.18 -15.92
CA LEU A 238 12.52 -12.96 -16.89
C LEU A 238 11.77 -12.06 -17.89
N ALA A 239 11.17 -10.98 -17.42
CA ALA A 239 10.49 -10.02 -18.28
C ALA A 239 11.47 -9.29 -19.19
N ALA A 240 12.58 -8.78 -18.63
CA ALA A 240 13.60 -8.07 -19.38
C ALA A 240 14.29 -8.96 -20.41
N SER A 241 14.56 -10.24 -20.10
CA SER A 241 15.15 -11.17 -21.06
C SER A 241 14.24 -11.44 -22.26
N GLY A 242 12.93 -11.57 -22.04
CA GLY A 242 11.97 -11.72 -23.14
C GLY A 242 11.91 -10.48 -24.04
N LEU A 243 11.97 -9.28 -23.44
CA LEU A 243 12.04 -8.02 -24.19
C LEU A 243 13.37 -7.85 -24.95
N VAL A 244 14.49 -8.20 -24.32
CA VAL A 244 15.82 -8.16 -24.97
C VAL A 244 15.89 -9.15 -26.14
N LEU A 245 15.32 -10.34 -25.99
CA LEU A 245 15.22 -11.31 -27.08
C LEU A 245 14.46 -10.73 -28.27
N THR A 246 13.32 -10.09 -28.01
CA THR A 246 12.56 -9.38 -29.05
C THR A 246 13.39 -8.29 -29.70
N ALA A 247 14.05 -7.44 -28.91
CA ALA A 247 14.89 -6.37 -29.43
C ALA A 247 16.07 -6.87 -30.28
N ALA A 248 16.56 -8.09 -30.04
CA ALA A 248 17.66 -8.69 -30.79
C ALA A 248 17.22 -9.44 -32.06
N THR A 249 15.94 -9.79 -32.19
CA THR A 249 15.42 -10.68 -33.24
C THR A 249 14.45 -9.99 -34.21
N SER A 250 14.09 -8.74 -33.95
CA SER A 250 13.18 -7.91 -34.76
C SER A 250 13.95 -6.84 -35.53
#